data_AF-A0A7Y3MAS9-F1
#
_entry.id   AF-A0A7Y3MAS9-F1
#
_cell.length_a   1.000
_cell.length_b   1.000
_cell.length_c   1.000
_cell.angle_alpha   90.00
_cell.angle_beta   90.00
_cell.angle_gamma   90.00
#
_symmetry.space_group_name_H-M   'P 1'
#
loop_
_entity.id
_entity.type
_entity.pdbx_description
1 polymer ?
#
loop_
_entity_poly.entity_id
_entity_poly.type
_entity_poly.pdbx_seq_one_letter_code
_entity_poly.pdbx_strand_id
1 'polypeptide(L)'
;HAVCVIGKNIESKFFKGQSAIGERIKVGKNWLTIIGVIKRRLATKENLEKLGLQDYNQNIYIPIQTALIRFKNRSKVGKDDISNRNDFDPNHNYNQLDRVVLRVENAKELQASADLVGRYLERKHNGVKDYEIKIPELLIQQQQKTQETFNIVLAVIAGISLLVGGIGIMNIMLASVLERIKEIGIRRSIGAHKRDIILQFLFEAVFICFIGGLIGIILGVVTAKVIAQSADIPTVISWWSIVLSFGVAFVVGLVFGLFPAKRASEYDPIMALRSN
;
A
#
# COMPACT_ATOMS: atom_id res chain seq x y z
N HIS A 1 3.81 14.86 -41.48
CA HIS A 1 2.96 13.71 -41.85
C HIS A 1 1.93 13.47 -40.76
N ALA A 2 0.70 13.08 -41.10
CA ALA A 2 -0.32 12.81 -40.09
C ALA A 2 -0.13 11.38 -39.57
N VAL A 3 0.23 11.28 -38.29
CA VAL A 3 0.59 10.02 -37.63
C VAL A 3 -0.40 9.70 -36.51
N CYS A 4 -0.55 8.42 -36.22
CA CYS A 4 -1.39 7.95 -35.13
C CYS A 4 -0.77 6.74 -34.41
N VAL A 5 -1.18 6.56 -33.16
CA VAL A 5 -0.91 5.38 -32.35
C VAL A 5 -2.25 4.71 -32.08
N ILE A 6 -2.33 3.39 -32.26
CA ILE A 6 -3.59 2.65 -32.09
C ILE A 6 -3.57 1.74 -30.87
N GLY A 7 -4.74 1.47 -30.29
CA GLY A 7 -4.89 0.44 -29.27
C GLY A 7 -4.81 -0.98 -29.84
N LYS A 8 -4.40 -1.96 -29.02
CA LYS A 8 -4.19 -3.36 -29.44
C LYS A 8 -5.45 -4.02 -30.03
N ASN A 9 -6.66 -3.65 -29.59
CA ASN A 9 -7.89 -4.23 -30.12
C ASN A 9 -8.14 -3.80 -31.57
N ILE A 10 -7.77 -2.56 -31.93
CA ILE A 10 -7.87 -2.04 -33.30
C ILE A 10 -6.92 -2.82 -34.21
N GLU A 11 -5.68 -3.04 -33.78
CA GLU A 11 -4.71 -3.86 -34.52
C GLU A 11 -5.27 -5.26 -34.78
N SER A 12 -5.75 -5.95 -33.74
CA SER A 12 -6.29 -7.31 -33.89
C SER A 12 -7.50 -7.39 -34.82
N LYS A 13 -8.33 -6.33 -34.85
CA LYS A 13 -9.57 -6.31 -35.63
C LYS A 13 -9.32 -6.01 -37.11
N PHE A 14 -8.44 -5.05 -37.40
CA PHE A 14 -8.21 -4.57 -38.76
C PHE A 14 -7.04 -5.25 -39.46
N PHE A 15 -6.02 -5.70 -38.72
CA PHE A 15 -4.78 -6.24 -39.29
C PHE A 15 -4.59 -7.75 -39.04
N LYS A 16 -5.56 -8.43 -38.42
CA LYS A 16 -5.63 -9.92 -38.25
C LYS A 16 -4.30 -10.60 -37.88
N GLY A 17 -3.43 -9.94 -37.12
CA GLY A 17 -2.13 -10.47 -36.68
C GLY A 17 -0.90 -10.05 -37.49
N GLN A 18 -1.07 -9.27 -38.57
CA GLN A 18 0.03 -8.58 -39.24
C GLN A 18 0.41 -7.30 -38.48
N SER A 19 1.68 -6.88 -38.62
CA SER A 19 2.16 -5.64 -37.99
C SER A 19 1.40 -4.44 -38.57
N ALA A 20 0.69 -3.72 -37.71
CA ALA A 20 0.02 -2.48 -38.12
C ALA A 20 0.98 -1.30 -38.29
N ILE A 21 2.26 -1.43 -37.92
CA ILE A 21 3.24 -0.34 -37.97
C ILE A 21 3.63 -0.07 -39.42
N GLY A 22 3.51 1.18 -39.86
CA GLY A 22 3.79 1.63 -41.22
C GLY A 22 2.55 1.70 -42.12
N GLU A 23 1.49 0.99 -41.75
CA GLU A 23 0.23 0.96 -42.49
C GLU A 23 -0.59 2.24 -42.32
N ARG A 24 -1.54 2.46 -43.24
CA ARG A 24 -2.46 3.61 -43.21
C ARG A 24 -3.85 3.21 -42.74
N ILE A 25 -4.38 3.98 -41.80
CA ILE A 25 -5.75 3.86 -41.32
C ILE A 25 -6.56 5.12 -41.67
N LYS A 26 -7.81 4.93 -42.07
CA LYS A 26 -8.74 6.02 -42.35
C LYS A 26 -9.53 6.36 -41.09
N VAL A 27 -9.45 7.62 -40.65
CA VAL A 27 -10.21 8.15 -39.52
C VAL A 27 -11.08 9.30 -40.02
N GLY A 28 -12.39 9.09 -40.10
CA GLY A 28 -13.32 10.02 -40.74
C GLY A 28 -13.00 10.22 -42.22
N LYS A 29 -12.68 11.45 -42.61
CA LYS A 29 -12.30 11.82 -43.99
C LYS A 29 -10.77 11.78 -44.23
N ASN A 30 -9.96 11.55 -43.19
CA ASN A 30 -8.51 11.70 -43.24
C ASN A 30 -7.78 10.36 -43.16
N TRP A 31 -6.66 10.25 -43.88
CA TRP A 31 -5.73 9.12 -43.77
C TRP A 31 -4.59 9.43 -42.81
N LEU A 32 -4.26 8.49 -41.93
CA LEU A 32 -3.21 8.58 -40.93
C LEU A 32 -2.28 7.37 -41.04
N THR A 33 -0.97 7.59 -40.86
CA THR A 33 0.01 6.50 -40.79
C THR A 33 0.17 6.02 -39.35
N ILE A 34 0.16 4.71 -39.14
CA ILE A 34 0.31 4.09 -37.83
C ILE A 34 1.80 3.99 -37.51
N ILE A 35 2.23 4.66 -36.43
CA ILE A 35 3.64 4.65 -35.99
C ILE A 35 3.88 3.77 -34.76
N GLY A 36 2.81 3.32 -34.09
CA GLY A 36 2.93 2.51 -32.90
C GLY A 36 1.60 1.89 -32.45
N VAL A 37 1.72 0.83 -31.67
CA VAL A 37 0.59 0.12 -31.07
C VAL A 37 0.80 0.03 -29.56
N ILE A 38 -0.22 0.42 -28.80
CA ILE A 38 -0.17 0.38 -27.33
C ILE A 38 -0.26 -1.07 -26.86
N LYS A 39 0.54 -1.43 -25.86
CA LYS A 39 0.48 -2.75 -25.21
C LYS A 39 -0.92 -2.98 -24.64
N ARG A 40 -1.47 -4.19 -24.84
CA ARG A 40 -2.79 -4.56 -24.34
C ARG A 40 -2.86 -4.31 -22.84
N ARG A 41 -3.83 -3.50 -22.41
CA ARG A 41 -4.16 -3.38 -20.99
C ARG A 41 -5.29 -4.36 -20.69
N LEU A 42 -4.99 -5.38 -19.88
CA LEU A 42 -5.97 -6.32 -19.36
C LEU A 42 -6.80 -5.60 -18.29
N ALA A 43 -7.87 -4.93 -18.72
CA ALA A 43 -8.84 -4.33 -17.83
C ALA A 43 -10.24 -4.63 -18.37
N THR A 44 -11.08 -5.24 -17.54
CA THR A 44 -12.47 -5.57 -17.87
C THR A 44 -13.26 -4.29 -18.05
N LYS A 45 -14.09 -4.21 -19.10
CA LYS A 45 -14.90 -3.02 -19.43
C LYS A 45 -15.74 -2.51 -18.25
N GLU A 46 -16.36 -3.41 -17.49
CA GLU A 46 -17.13 -3.07 -16.28
C GLU A 46 -16.31 -2.35 -15.20
N ASN A 47 -15.05 -2.75 -14.98
CA ASN A 47 -14.19 -2.12 -13.97
C ASN A 47 -13.68 -0.77 -14.47
N LEU A 48 -13.50 -0.58 -15.78
CA LEU A 48 -13.09 0.69 -16.37
C LEU A 48 -14.23 1.73 -16.35
N GLU A 49 -15.45 1.32 -16.67
CA GLU A 49 -16.63 2.20 -16.66
C GLU A 49 -17.00 2.67 -15.25
N LYS A 50 -16.94 1.77 -14.25
CA LYS A 50 -17.10 2.13 -12.83
C LYS A 50 -16.04 3.14 -12.34
N LEU A 51 -14.88 3.18 -12.99
CA LEU A 51 -13.79 4.12 -12.70
C LEU A 51 -13.84 5.41 -13.55
N GLY A 52 -14.83 5.57 -14.44
CA GLY A 52 -14.89 6.68 -15.39
C GLY A 52 -13.77 6.68 -16.44
N LEU A 53 -13.06 5.56 -16.58
CA LEU A 53 -11.94 5.37 -17.49
C LEU A 53 -12.44 4.78 -18.82
N GLN A 54 -12.00 5.34 -19.94
CA GLN A 54 -12.30 4.77 -21.26
C GLN A 54 -11.44 3.54 -21.54
N ASP A 55 -11.95 2.62 -22.37
CA ASP A 55 -11.17 1.49 -22.88
C ASP A 55 -10.09 1.99 -23.85
N TYR A 56 -8.90 2.22 -23.30
CA TYR A 56 -7.72 2.65 -24.04
C TYR A 56 -7.31 1.69 -25.17
N ASN A 57 -7.78 0.43 -25.16
CA ASN A 57 -7.45 -0.55 -26.20
C ASN A 57 -8.23 -0.32 -27.50
N GLN A 58 -9.35 0.42 -27.45
CA GLN A 58 -10.19 0.74 -28.61
C GLN A 58 -10.02 2.18 -29.11
N ASN A 59 -9.09 2.94 -28.52
CA ASN A 59 -8.85 4.33 -28.88
C ASN A 59 -7.73 4.48 -29.92
N ILE A 60 -7.86 5.52 -30.75
CA ILE A 60 -6.82 5.99 -31.67
C ILE A 60 -6.27 7.31 -31.10
N TYR A 61 -4.96 7.38 -30.92
CA TYR A 61 -4.27 8.54 -30.39
C TYR A 61 -3.61 9.29 -31.54
N ILE A 62 -3.87 10.59 -31.60
CA ILE A 62 -3.36 11.49 -32.63
C ILE A 62 -2.79 12.70 -31.90
N PRO A 63 -1.65 13.27 -32.34
CA PRO A 63 -1.14 14.50 -31.77
C PRO A 63 -2.20 15.60 -31.83
N ILE A 64 -2.35 16.36 -30.74
CA ILE A 64 -3.40 17.38 -30.60
C ILE A 64 -3.35 18.43 -31.71
N GLN A 65 -2.15 18.81 -32.15
CA GLN A 65 -1.96 19.72 -33.28
C GLN A 65 -2.52 19.16 -34.59
N THR A 66 -2.36 17.86 -34.83
CA THR A 66 -2.91 17.20 -36.03
C THR A 66 -4.44 17.10 -35.93
N ALA A 67 -4.98 16.86 -34.74
CA ALA A 67 -6.41 16.86 -34.48
C ALA A 67 -7.03 18.25 -34.78
N LEU A 68 -6.45 19.32 -34.25
CA LEU A 68 -6.97 20.69 -34.40
C LEU A 68 -6.90 21.24 -35.83
N ILE A 69 -5.94 20.80 -36.65
CA ILE A 69 -5.76 21.27 -38.03
C ILE A 69 -6.59 20.45 -39.01
N ARG A 70 -6.64 19.12 -38.85
CA ARG A 70 -7.23 18.21 -39.85
C ARG A 70 -8.65 17.76 -39.52
N PHE A 71 -9.04 17.83 -38.26
CA PHE A 71 -10.39 17.48 -37.80
C PHE A 71 -11.15 18.74 -37.39
N LYS A 72 -12.48 18.62 -37.21
CA LYS A 72 -13.38 19.77 -36.98
C LYS A 72 -12.86 20.60 -35.80
N ASN A 73 -12.44 21.84 -36.08
CA ASN A 73 -12.12 22.81 -35.03
C ASN A 73 -13.42 23.40 -34.49
N ARG A 74 -13.93 22.83 -33.39
CA ARG A 74 -15.24 23.17 -32.82
C ARG A 74 -15.34 24.61 -32.29
N SER A 75 -14.23 25.34 -32.15
CA SER A 75 -14.27 26.75 -31.75
C SER A 75 -14.38 27.73 -32.91
N LYS A 76 -14.35 27.26 -34.17
CA LYS A 76 -14.51 28.11 -35.35
C LYS A 76 -15.80 27.72 -36.04
N VAL A 77 -16.70 28.69 -36.17
CA VAL A 77 -17.97 28.53 -36.91
C VAL A 77 -17.64 28.28 -38.39
N GLY A 78 -17.95 27.09 -38.89
CA GLY A 78 -17.77 26.74 -40.29
C GLY A 78 -18.94 27.18 -41.16
N LYS A 79 -18.75 27.20 -42.49
CA LYS A 79 -19.86 27.40 -43.45
C LYS A 79 -20.98 26.37 -43.26
N ASP A 80 -20.63 25.13 -42.86
CA ASP A 80 -21.58 24.05 -42.58
C ASP A 80 -22.45 24.31 -41.32
N ASP A 81 -21.90 25.00 -40.31
CA ASP A 81 -22.64 25.37 -39.09
C ASP A 81 -23.60 26.55 -39.37
N ILE A 82 -23.28 27.40 -40.35
CA ILE A 82 -24.12 28.55 -40.76
C ILE A 82 -25.29 28.10 -41.65
N SER A 83 -25.11 27.06 -42.48
CA SER A 83 -26.17 26.51 -43.33
C SER A 83 -27.31 25.84 -42.56
N ASN A 84 -27.06 25.39 -41.33
CA ASN A 84 -28.02 24.65 -40.49
C ASN A 84 -28.63 25.52 -39.38
N ARG A 85 -29.04 26.75 -39.74
CA ARG A 85 -29.54 27.79 -38.81
C ARG A 85 -30.78 27.41 -37.98
N ASN A 86 -31.45 26.30 -38.29
CA ASN A 86 -32.69 25.88 -37.62
C ASN A 86 -32.49 24.81 -36.53
N ASP A 87 -31.27 24.30 -36.33
CA ASP A 87 -30.99 23.25 -35.35
C ASP A 87 -30.25 23.84 -34.14
N PHE A 88 -31.01 24.53 -33.28
CA PHE A 88 -30.51 24.96 -31.98
C PHE A 88 -30.43 23.72 -31.08
N ASP A 89 -29.38 22.92 -31.24
CA ASP A 89 -29.11 21.79 -30.37
C ASP A 89 -28.62 22.33 -29.01
N PRO A 90 -29.42 22.23 -27.94
CA PRO A 90 -29.00 22.69 -26.60
C PRO A 90 -27.79 21.90 -26.07
N ASN A 91 -27.43 20.78 -26.68
CA ASN A 91 -26.26 19.98 -26.34
C ASN A 91 -25.03 20.27 -27.24
N HIS A 92 -25.03 21.38 -27.99
CA HIS A 92 -23.86 21.73 -28.81
C HIS A 92 -22.62 21.99 -27.94
N ASN A 93 -21.75 20.99 -27.89
CA ASN A 93 -20.49 21.08 -27.16
C ASN A 93 -19.51 21.99 -27.93
N TYR A 94 -19.40 23.23 -27.48
CA TYR A 94 -18.47 24.23 -28.00
C TYR A 94 -17.03 24.06 -27.46
N ASN A 95 -16.81 23.13 -26.53
CA ASN A 95 -15.50 22.91 -25.94
C ASN A 95 -14.56 22.24 -26.97
N GLN A 96 -13.34 22.80 -27.08
CA GLN A 96 -12.30 22.23 -27.92
C GLN A 96 -11.74 20.92 -27.35
N LEU A 97 -11.76 20.78 -26.03
CA LEU A 97 -11.21 19.64 -25.30
C LEU A 97 -12.32 18.99 -24.48
N ASP A 98 -12.53 17.70 -24.69
CA ASP A 98 -13.50 16.92 -23.92
C ASP A 98 -12.93 16.47 -22.56
N ARG A 99 -11.59 16.33 -22.45
CA ARG A 99 -10.93 15.81 -21.24
C ARG A 99 -9.48 16.25 -21.16
N VAL A 100 -9.06 16.65 -19.96
CA VAL A 100 -7.65 16.80 -19.57
C VAL A 100 -7.35 15.76 -18.50
N VAL A 101 -6.29 14.98 -18.68
CA VAL A 101 -5.84 13.99 -17.70
C VAL A 101 -4.61 14.52 -17.00
N LEU A 102 -4.72 14.72 -15.68
CA LEU A 102 -3.61 15.15 -14.83
C LEU A 102 -3.09 13.94 -14.06
N ARG A 103 -1.78 13.76 -14.07
CA ARG A 103 -1.10 12.73 -13.27
C ARG A 103 -0.50 13.41 -12.04
N VAL A 104 -0.90 12.94 -10.86
CA VAL A 104 -0.29 13.32 -9.59
C VAL A 104 0.62 12.18 -9.14
N GLU A 105 1.82 12.52 -8.68
CA GLU A 105 2.81 11.52 -8.26
C GLU A 105 2.40 10.86 -6.93
N ASN A 106 1.91 11.66 -5.99
CA ASN A 106 1.50 11.20 -4.67
C ASN A 106 -0.02 11.02 -4.57
N ALA A 107 -0.47 9.78 -4.38
CA ALA A 107 -1.89 9.46 -4.22
C ALA A 107 -2.54 10.16 -3.01
N LYS A 108 -1.76 10.47 -1.96
CA LYS A 108 -2.27 11.17 -0.76
C LYS A 108 -2.66 12.63 -1.04
N GLU A 109 -2.02 13.24 -2.04
CA GLU A 109 -2.23 14.64 -2.40
C GLU A 109 -3.24 14.81 -3.54
N LEU A 110 -3.83 13.72 -4.03
CA LEU A 110 -4.73 13.76 -5.19
C LEU A 110 -5.96 14.64 -4.92
N GLN A 111 -6.54 14.55 -3.72
CA GLN A 111 -7.69 15.36 -3.32
C GLN A 111 -7.32 16.84 -3.23
N ALA A 112 -6.23 17.16 -2.52
CA ALA A 112 -5.74 18.53 -2.39
C ALA A 112 -5.38 19.13 -3.77
N SER A 113 -4.78 18.33 -4.65
CA SER A 113 -4.44 18.72 -6.02
C SER A 113 -5.70 18.98 -6.85
N ALA A 114 -6.72 18.12 -6.72
CA ALA A 114 -7.99 18.31 -7.40
C ALA A 114 -8.69 19.61 -6.96
N ASP A 115 -8.68 19.92 -5.66
CA ASP A 115 -9.24 21.17 -5.12
C ASP A 115 -8.47 22.39 -5.64
N LEU A 116 -7.13 22.31 -5.71
CA LEU A 116 -6.28 23.37 -6.26
C LEU A 116 -6.56 23.60 -7.74
N VAL A 117 -6.68 22.54 -8.53
CA VAL A 117 -7.04 22.61 -9.96
C VAL A 117 -8.45 23.19 -10.12
N GLY A 118 -9.40 22.78 -9.27
CA GLY A 118 -10.75 23.32 -9.26
C GLY A 118 -10.77 24.83 -9.04
N ARG A 119 -10.07 25.33 -8.01
CA ARG A 119 -9.97 26.77 -7.74
C ARG A 119 -9.24 27.54 -8.85
N TYR A 120 -8.22 26.93 -9.44
CA TYR A 120 -7.48 27.54 -10.54
C TYR A 120 -8.35 27.68 -11.80
N LEU A 121 -9.10 26.63 -12.16
CA LEU A 121 -10.04 26.66 -13.28
C LEU A 121 -11.18 27.64 -13.03
N GLU A 122 -11.75 27.66 -11.83
CA GLU A 122 -12.81 28.60 -11.44
C GLU A 122 -12.37 30.06 -11.68
N ARG A 123 -11.16 30.40 -11.24
CA ARG A 123 -10.60 31.75 -11.44
C ARG A 123 -10.35 32.05 -12.91
N LYS A 124 -9.85 31.07 -13.67
CA LYS A 124 -9.51 31.26 -15.09
C LYS A 124 -10.75 31.33 -15.99
N HIS A 125 -11.83 30.68 -15.58
CA HIS A 125 -13.10 30.63 -16.31
C HIS A 125 -14.10 31.67 -15.77
N ASN A 126 -13.64 32.64 -14.97
CA ASN A 126 -14.44 33.72 -14.40
C ASN A 126 -15.72 33.23 -13.67
N GLY A 127 -15.63 32.11 -12.95
CA GLY A 127 -16.75 31.53 -12.19
C GLY A 127 -17.78 30.75 -13.00
N VAL A 128 -17.55 30.54 -14.31
CA VAL A 128 -18.41 29.68 -15.14
C VAL A 128 -18.12 28.21 -14.83
N LYS A 129 -19.17 27.43 -14.55
CA LYS A 129 -19.08 25.97 -14.32
C LYS A 129 -19.21 25.20 -15.63
N ASP A 130 -18.10 25.05 -16.34
CA ASP A 130 -17.97 24.34 -17.62
C ASP A 130 -17.06 23.10 -17.55
N TYR A 131 -16.60 22.72 -16.35
CA TYR A 131 -15.74 21.56 -16.12
C TYR A 131 -16.26 20.66 -14.99
N GLU A 132 -15.90 19.37 -15.07
CA GLU A 132 -16.16 18.37 -14.04
C GLU A 132 -14.85 17.65 -13.71
N ILE A 133 -14.43 17.67 -12.44
CA ILE A 133 -13.22 16.98 -11.99
C ILE A 133 -13.62 15.59 -11.49
N LYS A 134 -13.13 14.55 -12.16
CA LYS A 134 -13.35 13.15 -11.75
C LYS A 134 -12.08 12.57 -11.17
N ILE A 135 -12.15 12.24 -9.89
CA ILE A 135 -11.08 11.54 -9.17
C ILE A 135 -11.45 10.05 -9.16
N PRO A 136 -10.54 9.13 -9.53
CA PRO A 136 -10.79 7.70 -9.40
C PRO A 136 -10.67 7.27 -7.93
N GLU A 137 -11.62 7.69 -7.09
CA GLU A 137 -11.66 7.45 -5.63
C GLU A 137 -11.60 5.96 -5.29
N LEU A 138 -12.24 5.11 -6.10
CA LEU A 138 -12.24 3.66 -5.93
C LEU A 138 -10.82 3.07 -5.97
N LEU A 139 -9.90 3.62 -6.78
CA LEU A 139 -8.51 3.16 -6.81
C LEU A 139 -7.77 3.50 -5.51
N ILE A 140 -8.03 4.69 -4.95
CA ILE A 140 -7.42 5.11 -3.67
C ILE A 140 -7.95 4.25 -2.54
N GLN A 141 -9.28 4.12 -2.44
CA GLN A 141 -9.91 3.34 -1.38
C GLN A 141 -9.48 1.87 -1.46
N GLN A 142 -9.34 1.30 -2.66
CA GLN A 142 -8.84 -0.05 -2.84
C GLN A 142 -7.39 -0.18 -2.35
N GLN A 143 -6.49 0.72 -2.74
CA GLN A 143 -5.10 0.70 -2.27
C GLN A 143 -5.00 0.85 -0.75
N GLN A 144 -5.76 1.77 -0.17
CA GLN A 144 -5.80 1.99 1.29
C GLN A 144 -6.33 0.77 2.03
N LYS A 145 -7.46 0.19 1.58
CA LYS A 145 -8.03 -1.03 2.18
C LYS A 145 -7.07 -2.20 2.09
N THR A 146 -6.39 -2.37 0.95
CA THR A 146 -5.39 -3.43 0.79
C THR A 146 -4.22 -3.23 1.76
N GLN A 147 -3.68 -2.02 1.89
CA GLN A 147 -2.61 -1.72 2.85
C GLN A 147 -3.06 -1.94 4.30
N GLU A 148 -4.26 -1.50 4.66
CA GLU A 148 -4.83 -1.70 5.99
C GLU A 148 -5.02 -3.19 6.31
N THR A 149 -5.53 -3.96 5.34
CA THR A 149 -5.67 -5.42 5.47
C THR A 149 -4.31 -6.08 5.70
N PHE A 150 -3.30 -5.71 4.91
CA PHE A 150 -1.94 -6.23 5.11
C PHE A 150 -1.36 -5.86 6.47
N ASN A 151 -1.55 -4.61 6.93
CA ASN A 151 -1.10 -4.18 8.25
C ASN A 151 -1.75 -4.99 9.37
N ILE A 152 -3.06 -5.24 9.29
CA ILE A 152 -3.79 -6.05 10.27
C ILE A 152 -3.27 -7.49 10.26
N VAL A 153 -3.11 -8.10 9.08
CA VAL A 153 -2.60 -9.47 8.94
C VAL A 153 -1.20 -9.60 9.54
N LEU A 154 -0.29 -8.66 9.22
CA LEU A 154 1.06 -8.63 9.77
C LEU A 154 1.06 -8.43 11.28
N ALA A 155 0.21 -7.54 11.81
CA ALA A 155 0.07 -7.32 13.24
C ALA A 155 -0.43 -8.57 13.98
N VAL A 156 -1.40 -9.30 13.41
CA VAL A 156 -1.91 -10.55 13.97
C VAL A 156 -0.83 -11.62 13.97
N ILE A 157 -0.11 -11.81 12.86
CA ILE A 157 1.00 -12.78 12.78
C ILE A 157 2.08 -12.43 13.82
N ALA A 158 2.49 -11.16 13.89
CA ALA A 158 3.45 -10.69 14.89
C ALA A 158 2.95 -10.94 16.32
N GLY A 159 1.68 -10.69 16.61
CA GLY A 159 1.06 -10.95 17.91
C GLY A 159 1.05 -12.44 18.27
N ILE A 160 0.73 -13.32 17.33
CA ILE A 160 0.78 -14.78 17.54
C ILE A 160 2.23 -15.23 17.78
N SER A 161 3.19 -14.74 16.98
CA SER A 161 4.62 -15.04 17.18
C SER A 161 5.11 -14.58 18.56
N LEU A 162 4.65 -13.43 19.01
CA LEU A 162 4.99 -12.90 20.33
C LEU A 162 4.40 -13.75 21.46
N LEU A 163 3.16 -14.21 21.32
CA LEU A 163 2.53 -15.14 22.28
C LEU A 163 3.27 -16.48 22.35
N VAL A 164 3.57 -17.08 21.20
CA VAL A 164 4.31 -18.35 21.14
C VAL A 164 5.71 -18.19 21.75
N GLY A 165 6.40 -17.08 21.45
CA GLY A 165 7.69 -16.74 22.06
C GLY A 165 7.57 -16.57 23.59
N GLY A 166 6.53 -15.87 24.06
CA GLY A 166 6.26 -15.69 25.49
C GLY A 166 5.99 -17.01 26.22
N ILE A 167 5.21 -17.91 25.62
CA ILE A 167 4.99 -19.27 26.15
C ILE A 167 6.31 -20.05 26.22
N GLY A 168 7.18 -19.90 25.22
CA GLY A 168 8.52 -20.48 25.22
C GLY A 168 9.36 -20.00 26.41
N ILE A 169 9.40 -18.69 26.66
CA ILE A 169 10.11 -18.09 27.81
C ILE A 169 9.54 -18.65 29.12
N MET A 170 8.21 -18.69 29.24
CA MET A 170 7.54 -19.22 30.43
C MET A 170 7.93 -20.69 30.69
N ASN A 171 7.97 -21.53 29.66
CA ASN A 171 8.30 -22.95 29.79
C ASN A 171 9.77 -23.17 30.18
N ILE A 172 10.70 -22.45 29.54
CA ILE A 172 12.13 -22.51 29.89
C ILE A 172 12.33 -22.07 31.35
N MET A 173 11.65 -21.00 31.76
CA MET A 173 11.75 -20.50 33.13
C MET A 173 11.14 -21.46 34.15
N LEU A 174 10.00 -22.08 33.83
CA LEU A 174 9.39 -23.10 34.68
C LEU A 174 10.33 -24.30 34.85
N ALA A 175 10.94 -24.79 33.76
CA ALA A 175 11.91 -25.87 33.81
C ALA A 175 13.13 -25.49 34.67
N SER A 176 13.68 -24.30 34.48
CA SER A 176 14.82 -23.81 35.28
C SER A 176 14.50 -23.69 36.78
N VAL A 177 13.28 -23.26 37.12
CA VAL A 177 12.79 -23.26 38.50
C VAL A 177 12.78 -24.67 39.08
N LEU A 178 12.24 -25.64 38.32
CA LEU A 178 12.15 -27.04 38.76
C LEU A 178 13.52 -27.66 38.99
N GLU A 179 14.49 -27.39 38.11
CA GLU A 179 15.88 -27.85 38.27
C GLU A 179 16.53 -27.27 39.53
N ARG A 180 16.24 -26.00 39.85
CA ARG A 180 16.81 -25.26 40.99
C ARG A 180 15.96 -25.34 42.26
N ILE A 181 14.93 -26.18 42.33
CA ILE A 181 14.00 -26.26 43.48
C ILE A 181 14.73 -26.49 44.81
N LYS A 182 15.71 -27.40 44.84
CA LYS A 182 16.47 -27.73 46.07
C LYS A 182 17.24 -26.51 46.59
N GLU A 183 17.86 -25.73 45.69
CA GLU A 183 18.57 -24.51 46.06
C GLU A 183 17.63 -23.42 46.60
N ILE A 184 16.46 -23.24 45.97
CA ILE A 184 15.43 -22.28 46.42
C ILE A 184 14.92 -22.67 47.80
N GLY A 185 14.69 -23.97 48.04
CA GLY A 185 14.27 -24.52 49.33
C GLY A 185 15.28 -24.22 50.44
N ILE A 186 16.58 -24.40 50.17
CA ILE A 186 17.65 -24.08 51.13
C ILE A 186 17.66 -22.58 51.45
N ARG A 187 17.61 -21.70 50.43
CA ARG A 187 17.60 -20.24 50.62
C ARG A 187 16.40 -19.78 51.46
N ARG A 188 15.21 -20.33 51.19
CA ARG A 188 13.99 -19.99 51.93
C ARG A 188 14.02 -20.49 53.38
N SER A 189 14.59 -21.67 53.63
CA SER A 189 14.75 -22.20 54.99
C SER A 189 15.74 -21.40 55.85
N ILE A 190 16.72 -20.74 55.21
CA ILE A 190 17.69 -19.85 55.87
C ILE A 190 17.13 -18.42 56.08
N GLY A 191 15.92 -18.13 55.57
CA GLY A 191 15.20 -16.87 55.83
C GLY A 191 15.03 -15.94 54.62
N ALA A 192 15.36 -16.37 53.40
CA ALA A 192 15.11 -15.57 52.20
C ALA A 192 13.59 -15.32 52.02
N HIS A 193 13.22 -14.07 51.74
CA HIS A 193 11.82 -13.72 51.52
C HIS A 193 11.37 -14.20 50.13
N LYS A 194 10.06 -14.46 49.98
CA LYS A 194 9.46 -14.82 48.69
C LYS A 194 9.78 -13.79 47.60
N ARG A 195 9.87 -12.51 47.98
CA ARG A 195 10.20 -11.39 47.10
C ARG A 195 11.61 -11.50 46.50
N ASP A 196 12.58 -11.97 47.27
CA ASP A 196 13.97 -12.08 46.81
C ASP A 196 14.08 -13.12 45.69
N ILE A 197 13.36 -14.23 45.83
CA ILE A 197 13.28 -15.28 44.81
C ILE A 197 12.56 -14.77 43.56
N ILE A 198 11.43 -14.05 43.71
CA ILE A 198 10.70 -13.45 42.58
C ILE A 198 11.60 -12.48 41.82
N LEU A 199 12.31 -11.59 42.52
CA LEU A 199 13.18 -10.59 41.89
C LEU A 199 14.34 -11.25 41.15
N GLN A 200 14.95 -12.30 41.71
CA GLN A 200 16.03 -13.03 41.04
C GLN A 200 15.58 -13.61 39.69
N PHE A 201 14.45 -14.33 39.67
CA PHE A 201 13.91 -14.89 38.43
C PHE A 201 13.40 -13.82 37.46
N LEU A 202 12.85 -12.72 37.98
CA LEU A 202 12.44 -11.59 37.15
C LEU A 202 13.64 -10.90 36.48
N PHE A 203 14.75 -10.74 37.20
CA PHE A 203 16.00 -10.23 36.61
C PHE A 203 16.53 -11.17 35.53
N GLU A 204 16.51 -12.50 35.77
CA GLU A 204 16.89 -13.50 34.76
C GLU A 204 15.99 -13.37 33.49
N ALA A 205 14.68 -13.20 33.68
CA ALA A 205 13.72 -12.95 32.60
C ALA A 205 14.08 -11.67 31.81
N VAL A 206 14.33 -10.57 32.53
CA VAL A 206 14.66 -9.25 31.97
C VAL A 206 15.94 -9.33 31.15
N PHE A 207 16.98 -10.00 31.65
CA PHE A 207 18.24 -10.17 30.92
C PHE A 207 18.05 -10.96 29.63
N ILE A 208 17.30 -12.06 29.67
CA ILE A 208 16.98 -12.86 28.48
C ILE A 208 16.20 -12.02 27.46
N CYS A 209 15.19 -11.26 27.90
CA CYS A 209 14.41 -10.39 27.04
C CYS A 209 15.24 -9.24 26.45
N PHE A 210 16.15 -8.67 27.23
CA PHE A 210 17.03 -7.58 26.78
C PHE A 210 18.00 -8.07 25.71
N ILE A 211 18.69 -9.18 25.95
CA ILE A 211 19.62 -9.77 24.98
C ILE A 211 18.87 -10.23 23.72
N GLY A 212 17.77 -10.95 23.88
CA GLY A 212 16.94 -11.41 22.77
C GLY A 212 16.35 -10.25 21.95
N GLY A 213 15.90 -9.19 22.63
CA GLY A 213 15.38 -7.98 21.99
C GLY A 213 16.47 -7.24 21.21
N LEU A 214 17.68 -7.10 21.77
CA LEU A 214 18.81 -6.47 21.08
C LEU A 214 19.25 -7.26 19.84
N ILE A 215 19.35 -8.59 19.96
CA ILE A 215 19.60 -9.48 18.82
C ILE A 215 18.49 -9.36 17.77
N GLY A 216 17.23 -9.34 18.21
CA GLY A 216 16.07 -9.18 17.33
C GLY A 216 16.07 -7.85 16.56
N ILE A 217 16.43 -6.75 17.21
CA ILE A 217 16.58 -5.43 16.55
C ILE A 217 17.68 -5.50 15.49
N ILE A 218 18.85 -6.04 15.83
CA ILE A 218 19.99 -6.16 14.90
C ILE A 218 19.57 -7.00 13.69
N LEU A 219 19.01 -8.18 13.91
CA LEU A 219 18.56 -9.06 12.83
C LEU A 219 17.47 -8.38 11.98
N GLY A 220 16.49 -7.74 12.60
CA GLY A 220 15.41 -7.04 11.91
C GLY A 220 15.93 -5.91 11.01
N VAL A 221 16.86 -5.09 11.49
CA VAL A 221 17.48 -4.00 10.71
C VAL A 221 18.32 -4.55 9.57
N VAL A 222 19.11 -5.60 9.82
CA VAL A 222 19.94 -6.24 8.79
C VAL A 222 19.07 -6.84 7.69
N THR A 223 18.03 -7.61 8.04
CA THR A 223 17.11 -8.19 7.07
C THR A 223 16.36 -7.12 6.27
N ALA A 224 15.90 -6.05 6.93
CA ALA A 224 15.24 -4.94 6.24
C ALA A 224 16.17 -4.27 5.21
N LYS A 225 17.45 -4.06 5.56
CA LYS A 225 18.44 -3.48 4.64
C LYS A 225 18.75 -4.39 3.46
N VAL A 226 18.87 -5.70 3.70
CA VAL A 226 19.10 -6.70 2.63
C VAL A 226 17.92 -6.73 1.65
N ILE A 227 16.68 -6.71 2.17
CA ILE A 227 15.47 -6.68 1.33
C ILE A 227 15.38 -5.37 0.54
N ALA A 228 15.69 -4.23 1.17
CA ALA A 228 15.69 -2.93 0.49
C ALA A 228 16.64 -2.91 -0.72
N GLN A 229 17.81 -3.55 -0.61
CA GLN A 229 18.79 -3.64 -1.70
C GLN A 229 18.42 -4.65 -2.78
N SER A 230 17.78 -5.77 -2.43
CA SER A 230 17.48 -6.84 -3.39
C SER A 230 16.16 -6.66 -4.12
N ALA A 231 15.16 -6.03 -3.49
CA ALA A 231 13.82 -5.90 -4.03
C ALA A 231 13.48 -4.49 -4.55
N ASP A 232 14.39 -3.52 -4.42
CA ASP A 232 14.20 -2.10 -4.80
C ASP A 232 12.94 -1.46 -4.16
N ILE A 233 12.58 -1.96 -2.97
CA ILE A 233 11.44 -1.46 -2.18
C ILE A 233 11.99 -0.45 -1.16
N PRO A 234 11.59 0.84 -1.22
CA PRO A 234 12.04 1.85 -0.28
C PRO A 234 11.53 1.50 1.12
N THR A 235 12.42 0.95 1.95
CA THR A 235 12.09 0.48 3.30
C THR A 235 12.52 1.55 4.31
N VAL A 236 11.56 2.20 4.96
CA VAL A 236 11.83 3.25 5.95
C VAL A 236 11.79 2.65 7.35
N ILE A 237 12.93 2.67 8.05
CA ILE A 237 13.04 2.23 9.44
C ILE A 237 12.94 3.47 10.33
N SER A 238 11.83 3.60 11.06
CA SER A 238 11.63 4.68 12.02
C SER A 238 12.19 4.30 13.39
N TRP A 239 12.93 5.22 14.03
CA TRP A 239 13.44 5.04 15.40
C TRP A 239 12.32 4.72 16.40
N TRP A 240 11.17 5.40 16.27
CA TRP A 240 10.00 5.16 17.12
C TRP A 240 9.46 3.73 17.01
N SER A 241 9.51 3.13 15.82
CA SER A 241 9.04 1.75 15.61
C SER A 241 9.94 0.73 16.34
N ILE A 242 11.25 0.99 16.42
CA ILE A 242 12.20 0.13 17.14
C ILE A 242 11.94 0.20 18.65
N VAL A 243 11.79 1.41 19.19
CA VAL A 243 11.52 1.60 20.63
C VAL A 243 10.18 0.97 21.02
N LEU A 244 9.14 1.16 20.19
CA LEU A 244 7.82 0.59 20.43
C LEU A 244 7.85 -0.94 20.37
N SER A 245 8.47 -1.54 19.36
CA SER A 245 8.53 -3.01 19.22
C SER A 245 9.31 -3.65 20.36
N PHE A 246 10.44 -3.05 20.75
CA PHE A 246 11.22 -3.49 21.90
C PHE A 246 10.42 -3.37 23.20
N GLY A 247 9.73 -2.24 23.42
CA GLY A 247 8.88 -2.03 24.59
C GLY A 247 7.76 -3.06 24.70
N VAL A 248 7.07 -3.34 23.59
CA VAL A 248 6.02 -4.37 23.55
C VAL A 248 6.59 -5.76 23.85
N ALA A 249 7.72 -6.12 23.23
CA ALA A 249 8.37 -7.41 23.49
C ALA A 249 8.82 -7.55 24.96
N PHE A 250 9.35 -6.47 25.54
CA PHE A 250 9.78 -6.43 26.92
C PHE A 250 8.62 -6.62 27.91
N VAL A 251 7.50 -5.91 27.70
CA VAL A 251 6.30 -6.06 28.53
C VAL A 251 5.77 -7.48 28.46
N VAL A 252 5.69 -8.07 27.27
CA VAL A 252 5.21 -9.45 27.13
C VAL A 252 6.17 -10.44 27.82
N GLY A 253 7.48 -10.29 27.63
CA GLY A 253 8.48 -11.11 28.32
C GLY A 253 8.38 -11.04 29.84
N LEU A 254 8.16 -9.84 30.40
CA LEU A 254 7.92 -9.65 31.83
C LEU A 254 6.65 -10.36 32.32
N VAL A 255 5.55 -10.24 31.59
CA VAL A 255 4.27 -10.88 31.95
C VAL A 255 4.43 -12.40 32.00
N PHE A 256 5.05 -13.00 30.98
CA PHE A 256 5.27 -14.45 30.94
C PHE A 256 6.34 -14.94 31.92
N GLY A 257 7.32 -14.11 32.30
CA GLY A 257 8.34 -14.44 33.30
C GLY A 257 7.86 -14.28 34.76
N LEU A 258 6.89 -13.40 35.02
CA LEU A 258 6.38 -13.17 36.36
C LEU A 258 5.60 -14.37 36.91
N PHE A 259 4.88 -15.09 36.06
CA PHE A 259 4.12 -16.29 36.44
C PHE A 259 5.01 -17.39 37.07
N PRO A 260 6.05 -17.91 36.38
CA PRO A 260 6.94 -18.92 36.96
C PRO A 260 7.74 -18.39 38.15
N ALA A 261 8.16 -17.12 38.15
CA ALA A 261 8.84 -16.50 39.30
C ALA A 261 7.96 -16.51 40.56
N LYS A 262 6.67 -16.20 40.41
CA LYS A 262 5.70 -16.29 41.52
C LYS A 262 5.54 -17.74 41.98
N ARG A 263 5.38 -18.68 41.04
CA ARG A 263 5.27 -20.11 41.35
C ARG A 263 6.49 -20.63 42.12
N ALA A 264 7.70 -20.25 41.72
CA ALA A 264 8.95 -20.59 42.40
C ALA A 264 8.96 -20.14 43.88
N SER A 265 8.47 -18.93 44.13
CA SER A 265 8.43 -18.36 45.48
C SER A 265 7.40 -18.98 46.42
N GLU A 266 6.41 -19.70 45.86
CA GLU A 266 5.34 -20.35 46.61
C GLU A 266 5.66 -21.80 46.98
N TYR A 267 6.70 -22.41 46.40
CA TYR A 267 7.12 -23.78 46.71
C TYR A 267 7.48 -23.96 48.19
N ASP A 268 6.94 -25.00 48.82
CA ASP A 268 7.17 -25.32 50.23
C ASP A 268 8.64 -25.76 50.46
N PRO A 269 9.41 -25.08 51.33
CA PRO A 269 10.79 -25.43 51.62
C PRO A 269 10.98 -26.86 52.14
N ILE A 270 10.00 -27.38 52.89
CA ILE A 270 10.07 -28.73 53.49
C ILE A 270 9.91 -29.80 52.40
N MET A 271 9.00 -29.57 51.46
CA MET A 271 8.78 -30.48 50.31
C MET A 271 9.96 -30.44 49.34
N ALA A 272 10.56 -29.28 49.12
CA ALA A 272 11.73 -29.10 48.25
C ALA A 272 12.98 -29.88 48.74
N LEU A 273 13.14 -30.05 50.05
CA LEU A 273 14.26 -30.79 50.65
C LEU A 273 14.02 -32.31 50.71
N ARG A 274 12.76 -32.75 50.65
CA ARG A 274 12.36 -34.16 50.80
C ARG A 274 12.26 -34.91 49.46
N SER A 275 12.19 -34.21 48.34
CA SER A 275 12.21 -34.85 47.02
C SER A 275 13.60 -35.43 46.72
N ASN A 276 13.70 -36.76 46.73
CA ASN A 276 14.87 -37.51 46.24
C ASN A 276 15.14 -37.14 44.78
#